data_AF-A0A2N0MU93-F1
#
_entry.id   AF-A0A2N0MU93-F1
#
_cell.length_a   1.000
_cell.length_b   1.000
_cell.length_c   1.000
_cell.angle_alpha   90.00
_cell.angle_beta   90.00
_cell.angle_gamma   90.00
#
_symmetry.space_group_name_H-M   'P 1'
#
loop_
_entity.id
_entity.type
_entity.pdbx_description
1 polymer ?
#
loop_
_entity_poly.entity_id
_entity_poly.type
_entity_poly.pdbx_seq_one_letter_code
_entity_poly.pdbx_strand_id
1 'polypeptide(L)'
;MFKSLNAIQSAIVEVGITRPKLVLVGALIVTIVLLVALVLRVTVDTDPENMLSSSHPVRVLNNSIAEEFGAKNMLVLGIVDD
;
A
#
# COMPACT_ATOMS: atom_id res chain seq x y z
N MET A 1 30.29 -6.30 -28.66
CA MET A 1 29.23 -5.90 -27.71
C MET A 1 27.95 -5.41 -28.40
N PHE A 2 28.02 -4.56 -29.44
CA PHE A 2 26.83 -4.02 -30.13
C PHE A 2 26.03 -5.02 -30.98
N LYS A 3 26.68 -6.03 -31.57
CA LYS A 3 26.02 -7.02 -32.45
C LYS A 3 25.06 -7.96 -31.69
N SER A 4 25.39 -8.32 -30.44
CA SER A 4 24.55 -9.16 -29.59
C SER A 4 23.30 -8.41 -29.09
N LEU A 5 23.42 -7.11 -28.84
CA LEU A 5 22.28 -6.24 -28.48
C LEU A 5 21.25 -6.17 -29.63
N ASN A 6 21.72 -5.99 -30.86
CA ASN A 6 20.86 -5.94 -32.03
C ASN A 6 20.17 -7.29 -32.30
N ALA A 7 20.89 -8.41 -32.08
CA ALA A 7 20.31 -9.74 -32.23
C ALA A 7 19.18 -10.02 -31.21
N ILE A 8 19.36 -9.57 -29.95
CA ILE A 8 18.33 -9.69 -28.91
C ILE A 8 17.12 -8.81 -29.24
N GLN A 9 17.33 -7.57 -29.68
CA GLN A 9 16.25 -6.68 -30.09
C GLN A 9 15.42 -7.28 -31.22
N SER A 10 16.07 -7.78 -32.27
CA SER A 10 15.37 -8.43 -33.39
C SER A 10 14.58 -9.66 -32.93
N ALA A 11 15.13 -10.49 -32.04
CA ALA A 11 14.44 -11.67 -31.52
C ALA A 11 13.19 -11.29 -30.69
N ILE A 12 13.27 -10.23 -29.88
CA ILE A 12 12.12 -9.74 -29.10
C ILE A 12 11.01 -9.22 -30.03
N VAL A 13 11.38 -8.44 -31.05
CA VAL A 13 10.44 -7.90 -32.04
C VAL A 13 9.82 -9.04 -32.85
N GLU A 14 10.60 -10.01 -33.28
CA GLU A 14 10.13 -11.18 -34.03
C GLU A 14 9.11 -12.01 -33.24
N VAL A 15 9.35 -12.25 -31.95
CA VAL A 15 8.39 -12.92 -31.07
C VAL A 15 7.10 -12.11 -30.92
N GLY A 16 7.22 -10.78 -30.78
CA GLY A 16 6.10 -9.85 -30.71
C GLY A 16 5.20 -9.88 -31.95
N ILE A 17 5.80 -9.98 -33.13
CA ILE A 17 5.09 -9.96 -34.42
C ILE A 17 4.59 -11.35 -34.84
N THR A 18 5.35 -12.41 -34.56
CA THR A 18 5.03 -13.78 -35.03
C THR A 18 3.91 -14.41 -34.19
N ARG A 19 3.82 -14.08 -32.90
CA ARG A 19 2.81 -14.65 -31.99
C ARG A 19 2.11 -13.59 -31.13
N PRO A 20 1.44 -12.61 -31.76
CA PRO A 20 0.87 -11.46 -31.04
C PRO A 20 -0.20 -11.88 -30.02
N LYS A 21 -1.00 -12.90 -30.32
CA LYS A 21 -2.01 -13.42 -29.39
C LYS A 21 -1.39 -13.97 -28.10
N LEU A 22 -0.27 -14.67 -28.18
CA LEU A 22 0.40 -15.20 -26.99
C LEU A 22 0.99 -14.09 -26.13
N VAL A 23 1.59 -13.08 -26.77
CA VAL A 23 2.16 -11.92 -26.06
C VAL A 23 1.06 -11.12 -25.35
N LEU A 24 -0.06 -10.86 -26.05
CA LEU A 24 -1.19 -10.14 -25.45
C LEU A 24 -1.85 -10.91 -24.30
N VAL A 25 -2.10 -12.21 -24.48
CA VAL A 25 -2.67 -13.06 -23.41
C VAL A 25 -1.68 -13.17 -22.23
N GLY A 26 -0.39 -13.35 -22.50
CA GLY A 26 0.63 -13.40 -21.47
C GLY A 26 0.72 -12.09 -20.68
N ALA A 27 0.75 -10.94 -21.36
CA ALA A 27 0.73 -9.63 -20.72
C ALA A 27 -0.53 -9.43 -19.86
N LEU A 28 -1.71 -9.79 -20.39
CA LEU A 28 -2.97 -9.70 -19.67
C LEU A 28 -2.97 -10.56 -18.40
N ILE A 29 -2.49 -11.80 -18.49
CA ILE A 29 -2.38 -12.71 -17.34
C ILE A 29 -1.44 -12.10 -16.28
N VAL A 30 -0.26 -11.62 -16.69
CA VAL A 30 0.70 -10.99 -15.78
C VAL A 30 0.08 -9.77 -15.09
N THR A 31 -0.60 -8.91 -15.83
CA THR A 31 -1.30 -7.75 -15.26
C THR A 31 -2.36 -8.18 -14.24
N ILE A 32 -3.22 -9.16 -14.58
CA ILE A 32 -4.26 -9.64 -13.67
C ILE A 32 -3.65 -10.25 -12.40
N VAL A 33 -2.64 -11.09 -12.53
CA VAL A 33 -1.97 -11.73 -11.38
C VAL A 33 -1.35 -10.68 -10.46
N LEU A 34 -0.67 -9.68 -11.02
CA LEU A 34 -0.10 -8.59 -10.23
C LEU A 34 -1.20 -7.78 -9.54
N LEU A 35 -2.26 -7.39 -10.27
CA LEU A 35 -3.37 -6.63 -9.68
C LEU A 35 -4.02 -7.37 -8.51
N VAL A 36 -4.32 -8.66 -8.68
CA VAL A 36 -4.90 -9.49 -7.62
C VAL A 36 -3.96 -9.55 -6.41
N ALA A 37 -2.66 -9.79 -6.64
CA ALA A 37 -1.68 -9.84 -5.56
C ALA A 37 -1.55 -8.52 -4.80
N LEU A 38 -1.57 -7.37 -5.51
CA LEU A 38 -1.50 -6.05 -4.88
C LEU A 38 -2.77 -5.71 -4.09
N VAL A 39 -3.95 -5.99 -4.66
CA VAL A 39 -5.23 -5.68 -4.00
C VAL A 39 -5.41 -6.50 -2.73
N LEU A 40 -5.06 -7.79 -2.74
CA LEU A 40 -5.16 -8.64 -1.54
C LEU A 40 -4.18 -8.24 -0.43
N ARG A 41 -3.12 -7.49 -0.76
CA ARG A 41 -2.08 -7.08 0.19
C ARG A 41 -2.25 -5.64 0.68
N VAL A 42 -3.20 -4.87 0.14
CA VAL A 42 -3.35 -3.46 0.52
C VAL A 42 -3.86 -3.34 1.96
N THR A 43 -3.16 -2.57 2.78
CA THR A 43 -3.57 -2.23 4.14
C THR A 43 -4.10 -0.81 4.14
N VAL A 44 -5.36 -0.62 4.53
CA VAL A 44 -5.97 0.71 4.62
C VAL A 44 -5.92 1.17 6.07
N ASP A 45 -5.16 2.22 6.32
CA ASP A 45 -5.12 2.91 7.61
C ASP A 45 -6.01 4.15 7.54
N THR A 46 -7.10 4.13 8.30
CA THR A 46 -8.04 5.25 8.41
C THR A 46 -7.96 5.93 9.76
N ASP A 47 -6.96 5.62 10.58
CA ASP A 47 -6.79 6.27 11.87
C ASP A 47 -6.27 7.70 11.63
N PRO A 48 -7.04 8.75 12.02
CA PRO A 48 -6.61 10.12 11.86
C PRO A 48 -5.29 10.43 12.60
N GLU A 49 -4.93 9.69 13.64
CA GLU A 49 -3.63 9.86 14.32
C GLU A 49 -2.46 9.46 13.42
N ASN A 50 -2.61 8.40 12.62
CA ASN A 50 -1.57 7.93 11.70
C ASN A 50 -1.42 8.79 10.44
N MET A 51 -2.36 9.72 10.20
CA MET A 51 -2.20 10.75 9.18
C MET A 51 -1.15 11.81 9.58
N LEU A 52 -0.79 11.88 10.87
CA LEU A 52 0.27 12.74 11.38
C LEU A 52 1.60 11.96 11.45
N SER A 53 2.72 12.67 11.28
CA SER A 53 4.04 12.06 11.48
C SER A 53 4.15 11.50 12.90
N SER A 54 4.92 10.41 13.06
CA SER A 54 5.15 9.81 14.38
C SER A 54 5.76 10.78 15.39
N SER A 55 6.49 11.80 14.92
CA SER A 55 7.09 12.86 15.72
C SER A 55 6.19 14.09 15.93
N HIS A 56 4.95 14.08 15.43
CA HIS A 56 4.08 15.24 15.52
C HIS A 56 3.73 15.54 16.99
N PRO A 57 3.88 16.79 17.49
CA PRO A 57 3.71 17.10 18.91
C PRO A 57 2.36 16.66 19.50
N VAL A 58 1.28 16.84 18.72
CA VAL A 58 -0.08 16.42 19.12
C VAL A 58 -0.19 14.91 19.25
N ARG A 59 0.48 14.15 18.38
CA ARG A 59 0.48 12.68 18.40
C ARG A 59 1.27 12.15 19.60
N VAL A 60 2.41 12.75 19.88
CA VAL A 60 3.23 12.41 21.06
C VAL A 60 2.46 12.69 22.35
N LEU A 61 1.82 13.86 22.45
CA LEU A 61 1.00 14.23 23.61
C LEU A 61 -0.22 13.30 23.78
N ASN A 62 -0.91 12.96 22.69
CA ASN A 62 -2.06 12.04 22.75
C ASN A 62 -1.62 10.65 23.27
N ASN A 63 -0.48 10.15 22.78
CA ASN A 63 0.07 8.87 23.23
C ASN A 63 0.50 8.90 24.71
N SER A 64 1.13 9.99 25.18
CA SER A 64 1.50 10.10 26.60
C SER A 64 0.28 10.14 27.53
N ILE A 65 -0.79 10.86 27.15
CA ILE A 65 -2.04 10.89 27.91
C ILE A 65 -2.70 9.50 27.92
N ALA A 66 -2.72 8.83 26.77
CA ALA A 66 -3.26 7.47 26.65
C ALA A 66 -2.48 6.44 27.49
N GLU A 67 -1.16 6.58 27.57
CA GLU A 67 -0.28 5.74 28.38
C GLU A 67 -0.52 5.95 29.88
N GLU A 68 -0.68 7.19 30.32
CA GLU A 68 -0.78 7.53 31.74
C GLU A 68 -2.19 7.36 32.31
N PHE A 69 -3.23 7.63 31.51
CA PHE A 69 -4.63 7.64 31.98
C PHE A 69 -5.50 6.54 31.33
N GLY A 70 -4.97 5.81 30.35
CA GLY A 70 -5.67 4.77 29.62
C GLY A 70 -6.46 5.30 28.42
N ALA A 71 -6.40 4.57 27.30
CA ALA A 71 -7.15 4.87 26.09
C ALA A 71 -8.57 4.30 26.20
N LYS A 72 -9.58 5.19 26.26
CA LYS A 72 -11.01 4.90 26.15
C LYS A 72 -11.61 4.07 27.30
N ASN A 73 -11.88 4.74 28.40
CA ASN A 73 -13.16 4.67 29.13
C ASN A 73 -13.32 6.00 29.88
N MET A 74 -14.06 6.96 29.30
CA MET A 74 -14.38 8.19 30.03
C MET A 74 -15.33 7.85 31.17
N LEU A 75 -14.88 8.02 32.41
CA LEU A 75 -15.72 7.97 33.59
C LEU A 75 -16.28 9.38 33.84
N VAL A 76 -17.58 9.58 33.60
CA VAL A 76 -18.27 10.84 33.90
C VAL A 76 -18.86 10.75 35.30
N LEU A 77 -18.40 11.60 36.22
CA LEU A 77 -18.93 11.70 37.58
C LEU A 77 -19.78 12.97 37.71
N GLY A 78 -21.09 12.81 37.84
CA GLY A 78 -22.01 13.90 38.19
C GLY A 78 -22.10 14.04 39.71
N ILE A 79 -21.72 15.19 40.25
CA ILE A 79 -21.89 15.54 41.66
C ILE A 79 -23.08 16.51 41.75
N VAL A 80 -24.07 16.17 42.57
CA VAL A 80 -25.23 17.02 42.88
C VAL A 80 -25.20 17.29 44.39
N ASP A 81 -25.46 18.53 44.77
CA ASP A 81 -25.57 19.01 46.16
C ASP A 81 -26.94 19.68 46.33
N ASP A 82 -27.59 19.46 47.49
CA ASP A 82 -28.97 19.92 47.80
C ASP A 82 -29.01 21.34 48.38
#